data_AF-A0A6A5XV40-F1
#
_entry.id   AF-A0A6A5XV40-F1
#
_cell.length_a   1.000
_cell.length_b   1.000
_cell.length_c   1.000
_cell.angle_alpha   90.00
_cell.angle_beta   90.00
_cell.angle_gamma   90.00
#
_symmetry.space_group_name_H-M   'P 1'
#
loop_
_entity.id
_entity.type
_entity.pdbx_description
1 polymer ?
#
loop_
_entity_poly.entity_id
_entity_poly.type
_entity_poly.pdbx_seq_one_letter_code
_entity_poly.pdbx_strand_id
1 'polypeptide(L)' 'MFGGPPPPPSKQELEAAEAQTASDVRWTAAACLVLYLSPFVIEYTRKLV' A
#
# COMPACT_ATOMS: atom_id res chain seq x y z
N MET A 1 -3.46 25.75 18.61
CA MET A 1 -2.34 25.31 19.47
C MET A 1 -1.08 25.42 18.63
N PHE A 2 -0.44 26.59 18.60
CA PHE A 2 0.82 26.78 17.86
C PHE A 2 1.98 26.28 18.75
N GLY A 3 2.00 24.96 18.96
CA GLY A 3 3.18 24.28 19.48
C GLY A 3 4.26 24.32 18.42
N GLY A 4 5.51 24.53 18.83
CA GLY A 4 6.67 24.45 17.93
C GLY A 4 6.71 23.14 17.15
N PRO A 5 7.63 23.02 16.17
CA PRO A 5 7.73 21.83 15.34
C PRO A 5 7.67 20.57 16.20
N PRO A 6 6.85 19.58 15.83
CA PRO A 6 6.68 18.37 16.61
C PRO A 6 8.07 17.78 16.91
N PRO A 7 8.29 17.24 18.12
CA PRO A 7 9.56 16.64 18.45
C PRO A 7 9.92 15.60 17.39
N PRO A 8 11.19 15.53 16.95
CA PRO A 8 11.59 14.57 15.95
C PRO A 8 11.26 13.16 16.44
N PRO A 9 10.71 12.29 15.57
CA PRO A 9 10.34 10.93 15.95
C PRO A 9 11.56 10.19 16.50
N SER A 10 11.31 9.40 17.54
CA SER A 10 12.33 8.54 18.15
C SER A 10 12.78 7.44 17.17
N LYS A 11 13.94 6.83 17.41
CA LYS A 11 14.45 5.74 16.56
C LYS A 11 13.44 4.60 16.41
N GLN A 12 12.73 4.25 17.48
CA GLN A 12 11.72 3.19 17.46
C GLN A 12 10.51 3.56 16.60
N GLU A 13 10.07 4.82 16.64
CA GLU A 13 8.96 5.30 15.80
C GLU A 13 9.34 5.32 14.32
N LEU A 14 10.60 5.63 14.01
CA LEU A 14 11.12 5.55 12.64
C LEU A 14 11.15 4.10 12.12
N GLU A 15 11.68 3.16 12.92
CA GLU A 15 11.72 1.74 12.53
C GLU A 15 10.31 1.16 12.32
N ALA A 16 9.35 1.52 13.18
CA ALA A 16 7.96 1.12 13.02
C ALA A 16 7.33 1.73 11.75
N ALA A 17 7.58 3.02 11.49
CA ALA A 17 7.08 3.69 10.28
C ALA A 17 7.67 3.10 9.00
N GLU A 18 8.96 2.74 8.99
CA GLU A 18 9.61 2.08 7.86
C GLU A 18 9.00 0.70 7.60
N ALA A 19 8.78 -0.10 8.65
CA ALA A 19 8.15 -1.42 8.52
C ALA A 19 6.71 -1.33 7.98
N GLN A 20 5.92 -0.37 8.49
CA GLN A 20 4.57 -0.10 8.02
C GLN A 20 4.57 0.32 6.54
N THR A 21 5.42 1.28 6.18
CA THR A 21 5.53 1.80 4.81
C THR A 21 5.92 0.70 3.82
N ALA A 22 6.86 -0.18 4.19
CA ALA A 22 7.26 -1.30 3.35
C ALA A 22 6.09 -2.27 3.07
N SER A 23 5.25 -2.53 4.07
CA SER A 23 4.04 -3.34 3.91
C SER A 23 3.02 -2.64 3.01
N ASP A 24 2.78 -1.36 3.23
CA ASP A 24 1.79 -0.58 2.49
C ASP A 24 2.16 -0.48 1.00
N VAL A 25 3.44 -0.27 0.69
CA VAL A 25 3.94 -0.25 -0.70
C VAL A 25 3.71 -1.60 -1.38
N ARG A 26 3.98 -2.72 -0.68
CA ARG A 26 3.76 -4.06 -1.23
C ARG A 26 2.28 -4.32 -1.52
N TRP A 27 1.40 -3.98 -0.59
CA TRP A 27 -0.04 -4.13 -0.77
C TRP A 27 -0.59 -3.24 -1.87
N THR A 28 -0.10 -2.00 -1.94
CA THR A 28 -0.49 -1.07 -3.00
C THR A 28 -0.07 -1.60 -4.37
N ALA A 29 1.17 -2.09 -4.51
CA ALA A 29 1.64 -2.69 -5.75
C ALA A 29 0.82 -3.94 -6.14
N ALA A 30 0.52 -4.81 -5.17
CA ALA A 30 -0.34 -5.98 -5.40
C ALA A 30 -1.75 -5.59 -5.85
N ALA A 31 -2.37 -4.59 -5.21
CA ALA A 31 -3.68 -4.09 -5.60
C ALA A 31 -3.67 -3.52 -7.02
N CYS A 32 -2.65 -2.74 -7.39
CA CYS A 32 -2.48 -2.24 -8.76
C CYS A 32 -2.39 -3.38 -9.78
N LEU A 33 -1.65 -4.46 -9.47
CA LEU A 33 -1.57 -5.63 -10.34
C LEU A 33 -2.93 -6.33 -10.49
N VAL A 34 -3.67 -6.51 -9.40
CA VAL A 34 -5.01 -7.10 -9.44
C VAL A 34 -5.95 -6.26 -10.31
N LEU A 35 -5.94 -4.93 -10.14
CA LEU A 35 -6.75 -4.03 -10.95
C LEU A 35 -6.35 -4.07 -12.42
N TYR A 36 -5.05 -4.07 -12.72
CA TYR A 36 -4.54 -4.19 -14.08
C TYR A 36 -4.95 -5.51 -14.75
N LEU A 37 -4.96 -6.61 -13.99
CA LEU A 37 -5.32 -7.93 -14.50
C LEU A 37 -6.84 -8.18 -14.53
N SER A 38 -7.64 -7.38 -13.83
CA SER A 38 -9.10 -7.52 -13.76
C SER A 38 -9.82 -7.65 -15.10
N PRO A 39 -9.53 -6.87 -16.17
CA PRO A 39 -10.21 -7.04 -17.46
C PRO A 39 -9.96 -8.41 -18.08
N PHE A 40 -8.75 -8.96 -17.94
CA PHE A 40 -8.41 -10.28 -18.49
C PHE A 40 -9.17 -11.40 -17.76
N VAL A 41 -9.30 -11.29 -16.44
CA VAL A 41 -10.10 -12.25 -15.64
C VAL A 41 -11.56 -12.20 -16.06
N ILE A 42 -12.12 -11.01 -16.27
CA ILE A 42 -13.51 -10.84 -16.73
C ILE A 42 -13.69 -11.42 -18.13
N GLU A 43 -12.77 -11.16 -19.05
CA GLU A 43 -12.83 -11.67 -20.42
C GLU A 43 -12.74 -13.21 -20.45
N TYR A 44 -11.84 -13.80 -19.66
CA TYR A 44 -11.71 -15.25 -19.53
C TYR A 44 -13.00 -15.87 -18.96
N THR A 45 -13.55 -15.27 -17.91
CA THR A 45 -14.79 -15.75 -17.28
C THR A 45 -15.98 -15.68 -18.23
N ARG A 46 -16.06 -14.64 -19.06
CA ARG A 46 -17.10 -14.51 -20.11
C ARG A 46 -17.01 -15.55 -21.21
N LYS A 47 -15.82 -16.11 -21.51
CA LYS A 47 -15.63 -17.14 -22.53
C LYS A 47 -15.88 -18.56 -22.01
N LEU A 48 -15.96 -18.73 -20.69
CA LEU A 48 -16.20 -20.01 -20.02
C LEU A 48 -17.69 -20.37 -19.91
N VAL A 49 -18.59 -19.39 -20.02
CA VAL A 49 -20.06 -19.54 -20.02
C VAL A 49 -20.57 -19.38 -21.44
#